data_AF-A0A2H3BSM4-F1
#
_entry.id   AF-A0A2H3BSM4-F1
#
_cell.length_a   1.000
_cell.length_b   1.000
_cell.length_c   1.000
_cell.angle_alpha   90.00
_cell.angle_beta   90.00
_cell.angle_gamma   90.00
#
_symmetry.space_group_name_H-M   'P 1'
#
loop_
_entity.id
_entity.type
_entity.pdbx_description
1 polymer ?
#
loop_
_entity_poly.entity_id
_entity_poly.type
_entity_poly.pdbx_seq_one_letter_code
_entity_poly.pdbx_strand_id
1 'polypeptide(L)'
;MPNQILLLSFALTHGWNGISVAFATSATRISSSGISTAISTLGPTSIPTATASFPPIGLIPRDYTSEGLEQLWKIIGPVEPPPFTTTRVPSAAVTLPPPPPPLYPSFYAPSPKDVLPDLKFPKGFVFGLDTAAYQVEGAAKNEGKGPTMWDWASRQPNGVTDNTTGDVVDLQYFLYKEDVQRIAALGVTAHSFSISWARIYPFGAADSPVNIAGVDHYSDVIDYHWAHDVEPVVTLFHWDTPLALQAYYGAFTSPQIVDDFVNYAKTVFKAYNGRVKTWYTFNEPRVYCGQVASYPFNATLAPGVNSSTAPYRCTYNLLKAHAGAVKAFREMNISGEIAFKNDDYVGTPWRSNSTEDALAVERHAAFQIGIFSNPVYTTGDWPDIVKETLPAEYLPRFTEQEKRDILGSADFFAIDSYRSQWVKAPDEGIDACVANTSDPLWPVCNEPVLFDSDYGWADGPAADPLATWLQATPVATRTLLKDIHSRWPSNKLYVSEFGFAEPYENEKTDLSQIKEDVDRTNYFLTYLGEMLLSIHEDGVPVQGAFAWAMLDNAEWASGTSVRFGIQHVNYTTLERTYKRSALSLAEFFASHLQG
;
A
#
# COMPACT_ATOMS: atom_id res chain seq x y z
N MET A 1 15.17 68.47 -8.91
CA MET A 1 15.69 69.75 -9.45
C MET A 1 16.70 69.42 -10.56
N PRO A 2 16.92 70.33 -11.51
CA PRO A 2 16.44 70.38 -12.91
C PRO A 2 17.09 69.31 -13.85
N ASN A 3 16.44 68.84 -14.93
CA ASN A 3 16.22 69.47 -16.26
C ASN A 3 17.57 69.72 -16.99
N GLN A 4 17.90 69.00 -18.09
CA GLN A 4 17.83 69.42 -19.51
C GLN A 4 18.87 68.58 -20.32
N ILE A 5 18.83 68.24 -21.63
CA ILE A 5 18.15 68.79 -22.82
C ILE A 5 18.30 67.85 -24.05
N LEU A 6 17.28 67.89 -24.92
CA LEU A 6 17.15 67.70 -26.40
C LEU A 6 17.92 66.59 -27.16
N LEU A 7 17.28 65.72 -27.96
CA LEU A 7 16.36 65.89 -29.12
C LEU A 7 17.04 66.25 -30.46
N LEU A 8 16.75 65.43 -31.48
CA LEU A 8 16.27 65.75 -32.84
C LEU A 8 15.94 64.40 -33.51
N SER A 9 14.69 63.96 -33.72
CA SER A 9 13.57 64.49 -34.54
C SER A 9 13.98 64.60 -36.01
N PHE A 10 13.33 63.95 -36.98
CA PHE A 10 11.94 64.07 -37.46
C PHE A 10 11.72 62.96 -38.54
N ALA A 11 10.55 62.58 -39.07
CA ALA A 11 9.16 63.05 -39.04
C ALA A 11 8.32 61.92 -39.68
N LEU A 12 7.18 61.51 -39.08
CA LEU A 12 5.78 61.86 -39.45
C LEU A 12 5.31 61.16 -40.75
N THR A 13 4.12 60.55 -40.81
CA THR A 13 2.79 61.14 -40.53
C THR A 13 1.74 60.05 -40.17
N HIS A 14 1.03 60.22 -39.05
CA HIS A 14 -0.39 60.61 -38.89
C HIS A 14 -1.44 59.54 -39.31
N GLY A 15 -2.50 59.25 -38.55
CA GLY A 15 -3.12 60.04 -37.49
C GLY A 15 -4.08 59.25 -36.59
N TRP A 16 -4.39 59.90 -35.47
CA TRP A 16 -5.13 59.46 -34.30
C TRP A 16 -6.66 59.58 -34.43
N ASN A 17 -7.36 58.82 -33.59
CA ASN A 17 -8.36 59.23 -32.57
C ASN A 17 -9.17 57.97 -32.22
N GLY A 18 -9.50 57.60 -30.99
CA GLY A 18 -9.46 58.18 -29.65
C GLY A 18 -10.44 57.35 -28.79
N ILE A 19 -10.42 57.57 -27.47
CA ILE A 19 -11.38 57.10 -26.44
C ILE A 19 -11.00 55.80 -25.69
N SER A 20 -10.73 55.98 -24.39
CA SER A 20 -10.67 54.95 -23.34
C SER A 20 -12.08 54.59 -22.85
N VAL A 21 -12.39 53.31 -22.63
CA VAL A 21 -13.36 52.86 -21.59
C VAL A 21 -13.07 51.41 -21.14
N ALA A 22 -12.99 51.26 -19.81
CA ALA A 22 -13.28 50.14 -18.89
C ALA A 22 -13.20 48.65 -19.33
N PHE A 23 -12.53 47.88 -18.47
CA PHE A 23 -12.68 46.43 -18.34
C PHE A 23 -14.06 46.10 -17.76
N ALA A 24 -14.82 45.29 -18.49
CA ALA A 24 -15.95 44.53 -17.96
C ALA A 24 -15.86 43.10 -18.49
N THR A 25 -15.90 42.16 -17.55
CA THR A 25 -15.99 40.71 -17.74
C THR A 25 -17.26 40.31 -18.49
N SER A 26 -17.15 39.39 -19.46
CA SER A 26 -18.24 38.49 -19.84
C SER A 26 -17.70 37.27 -20.57
N ALA A 27 -18.15 36.10 -20.10
CA ALA A 27 -17.94 34.81 -20.72
C ALA A 27 -18.79 34.66 -21.98
N THR A 28 -18.22 34.08 -23.03
CA THR A 28 -18.99 33.48 -24.13
C THR A 28 -18.22 32.31 -24.73
N ARG A 29 -18.92 31.18 -24.77
CA ARG A 29 -18.56 29.94 -25.49
C ARG A 29 -18.32 30.26 -26.96
N ILE A 30 -17.24 29.75 -27.52
CA ILE A 30 -17.04 29.67 -28.97
C ILE A 30 -16.99 28.20 -29.35
N SER A 31 -18.03 27.79 -30.09
CA SER A 31 -18.04 26.59 -30.91
C SER A 31 -17.13 26.79 -32.12
N SER A 32 -16.16 25.91 -32.34
CA SER A 32 -15.44 25.82 -33.62
C SER A 32 -15.67 24.46 -34.26
N SER A 33 -16.23 24.53 -35.46
CA SER A 33 -16.47 23.48 -36.43
C SER A 33 -15.20 22.73 -36.84
N GLY A 34 -15.38 21.45 -37.14
CA GLY A 34 -14.32 20.49 -37.42
C GLY A 34 -13.58 20.67 -38.75
N ILE A 35 -12.37 20.10 -38.75
CA ILE A 35 -11.66 19.65 -39.94
C ILE A 35 -11.28 18.19 -39.67
N SER A 36 -11.84 17.30 -40.49
CA SER A 36 -11.64 15.86 -40.46
C SER A 36 -10.34 15.50 -41.17
N THR A 37 -9.43 14.83 -40.48
CA THR A 37 -8.37 14.02 -41.09
C THR A 37 -8.38 12.65 -40.44
N ALA A 38 -8.71 11.64 -41.24
CA ALA A 38 -8.89 10.26 -40.84
C ALA A 38 -7.56 9.63 -40.40
N ILE A 39 -7.49 9.19 -39.15
CA ILE A 39 -6.51 8.23 -38.64
C ILE A 39 -7.33 7.03 -38.17
N SER A 40 -7.07 5.85 -38.76
CA SER A 40 -7.73 4.62 -38.37
C SER A 40 -7.18 4.16 -37.02
N THR A 41 -7.87 4.52 -35.94
CA THR A 41 -7.69 3.88 -34.63
C THR A 41 -8.70 2.75 -34.51
N LEU A 42 -8.22 1.55 -34.26
CA LEU A 42 -9.02 0.47 -33.68
C LEU A 42 -9.58 1.02 -32.37
N GLY A 43 -10.91 1.13 -32.29
CA GLY A 43 -11.58 1.74 -31.15
C GLY A 43 -11.35 0.96 -29.86
N PRO A 44 -11.38 1.63 -28.70
CA PRO A 44 -11.41 0.93 -27.43
C PRO A 44 -12.71 0.13 -27.37
N THR A 45 -12.60 -1.17 -27.10
CA THR A 45 -13.73 -1.99 -26.67
C THR A 45 -14.29 -1.37 -25.41
N SER A 46 -15.37 -0.60 -25.55
CA SER A 46 -16.16 -0.12 -24.42
C SER A 46 -16.78 -1.35 -23.74
N ILE A 47 -16.19 -1.75 -22.62
CA ILE A 47 -16.83 -2.68 -21.71
C ILE A 47 -18.08 -1.95 -21.20
N PRO A 48 -19.30 -2.52 -21.32
CA PRO A 48 -20.49 -1.89 -20.82
C PRO A 48 -20.35 -1.68 -19.31
N THR A 49 -20.45 -0.43 -18.84
CA THR A 49 -20.57 -0.07 -17.43
C THR A 49 -21.93 -0.55 -16.92
N ALA A 50 -22.02 -1.84 -16.61
CA ALA A 50 -23.13 -2.38 -15.83
C ALA A 50 -22.98 -1.88 -14.39
N THR A 51 -23.81 -0.93 -14.01
CA THR A 51 -24.06 -0.51 -12.63
C THR A 51 -24.79 -1.65 -11.90
N ALA A 52 -24.09 -2.76 -11.65
CA ALA A 52 -24.63 -3.82 -10.81
C ALA A 52 -24.58 -3.32 -9.36
N SER A 53 -25.71 -2.85 -8.86
CA SER A 53 -25.90 -2.59 -7.43
C SER A 53 -25.52 -3.84 -6.64
N PHE A 54 -24.68 -3.70 -5.62
CA PHE A 54 -24.34 -4.83 -4.76
C PHE A 54 -25.62 -5.41 -4.13
N PRO A 55 -25.83 -6.73 -4.15
CA PRO A 55 -27.03 -7.33 -3.59
C PRO A 55 -27.12 -7.05 -2.09
N PRO A 56 -28.33 -6.85 -1.52
CA PRO A 56 -28.44 -6.60 -0.09
C PRO A 56 -27.81 -7.73 0.74
N ILE A 57 -27.10 -7.34 1.81
CA ILE A 57 -26.37 -8.27 2.67
C ILE A 57 -27.34 -9.29 3.28
N GLY A 58 -26.95 -10.57 3.21
CA GLY A 58 -27.72 -11.70 3.72
C GLY A 58 -28.75 -12.29 2.74
N LEU A 59 -28.88 -11.74 1.52
CA LEU A 59 -29.83 -12.27 0.53
C LEU A 59 -29.24 -13.30 -0.43
N ILE A 60 -27.92 -13.37 -0.59
CA ILE A 60 -27.30 -14.42 -1.40
C ILE A 60 -27.29 -15.72 -0.59
N PRO A 61 -27.84 -16.83 -1.10
CA PRO A 61 -27.77 -18.11 -0.43
C PRO A 61 -26.34 -18.63 -0.35
N ARG A 62 -26.04 -19.37 0.71
CA ARG A 62 -24.79 -20.16 0.83
C ARG A 62 -24.90 -21.40 -0.06
N ASP A 63 -24.58 -21.22 -1.34
CA ASP A 63 -24.51 -22.28 -2.34
C ASP A 63 -23.04 -22.48 -2.75
N TYR A 64 -22.42 -23.55 -2.26
CA TYR A 64 -21.00 -23.87 -2.50
C TYR A 64 -20.75 -24.72 -3.75
N THR A 65 -21.74 -24.79 -4.66
CA THR A 65 -21.60 -25.44 -5.96
C THR A 65 -20.90 -24.53 -6.97
N SER A 66 -20.53 -25.08 -8.13
CA SER A 66 -20.00 -24.30 -9.25
C SER A 66 -21.00 -23.25 -9.76
N GLU A 67 -22.29 -23.56 -9.71
CA GLU A 67 -23.37 -22.63 -10.04
C GLU A 67 -23.43 -21.46 -9.05
N GLY A 68 -23.27 -21.73 -7.75
CA GLY A 68 -23.18 -20.70 -6.71
C GLY A 68 -21.95 -19.79 -6.90
N LEU A 69 -20.81 -20.36 -7.26
CA LEU A 69 -19.61 -19.57 -7.58
C LEU A 69 -19.84 -18.68 -8.82
N GLU A 70 -20.49 -19.19 -9.85
CA GLU A 70 -20.84 -18.40 -11.04
C GLU A 70 -21.85 -17.29 -10.71
N GLN A 71 -22.77 -17.49 -9.76
CA GLN A 71 -23.66 -16.43 -9.27
C GLN A 71 -22.88 -15.28 -8.63
N LEU A 72 -21.82 -15.57 -7.87
CA LEU A 72 -20.95 -14.53 -7.32
C LEU A 72 -20.22 -13.77 -8.44
N TRP A 73 -19.68 -14.47 -9.44
CA TRP A 73 -19.05 -13.83 -10.59
C TRP A 73 -20.02 -12.98 -11.43
N LYS A 74 -21.32 -13.31 -11.46
CA LYS A 74 -22.34 -12.46 -12.11
C LYS A 74 -22.53 -11.11 -11.44
N ILE A 75 -22.23 -10.97 -10.14
CA ILE A 75 -22.26 -9.69 -9.42
C ILE A 75 -21.11 -8.79 -9.90
N ILE A 76 -19.96 -9.41 -10.21
CA ILE A 76 -18.79 -8.71 -10.77
C ILE A 76 -19.06 -8.28 -12.21
N GLY A 77 -19.60 -9.18 -13.03
CA GLY A 77 -19.79 -8.97 -14.47
C GLY A 77 -18.64 -9.56 -15.29
N PRO A 78 -18.41 -9.05 -16.51
CA PRO A 78 -17.37 -9.57 -17.40
C PRO A 78 -15.96 -9.48 -16.77
N VAL A 79 -15.19 -10.56 -16.95
CA VAL A 79 -13.78 -10.66 -16.53
C VAL A 79 -12.94 -10.88 -17.78
N GLU A 80 -11.91 -10.06 -17.96
CA GLU A 80 -10.95 -10.21 -19.03
C GLU A 80 -10.11 -11.49 -18.83
N PRO A 81 -10.08 -12.41 -19.81
CA PRO A 81 -9.24 -13.59 -19.71
C PRO A 81 -7.76 -13.22 -19.92
N PRO A 82 -6.82 -13.90 -19.24
CA PRO A 82 -5.42 -13.64 -19.45
C PRO A 82 -4.98 -14.08 -20.87
N PRO A 83 -3.94 -13.45 -21.46
CA PRO A 83 -3.45 -13.79 -22.80
C PRO A 83 -2.90 -15.22 -22.92
N PHE A 84 -2.60 -15.87 -21.80
CA PHE A 84 -2.22 -17.28 -21.70
C PHE A 84 -2.56 -17.81 -20.30
N THR A 85 -2.68 -19.13 -20.18
CA THR A 85 -3.07 -19.82 -18.92
C THR A 85 -2.08 -20.91 -18.51
N THR A 86 -0.82 -20.77 -18.94
CA THR A 86 0.26 -21.72 -18.62
C THR A 86 1.39 -20.97 -17.93
N THR A 87 1.82 -21.47 -16.77
CA THR A 87 2.99 -20.93 -16.07
C THR A 87 4.22 -21.02 -16.96
N ARG A 88 4.89 -19.89 -17.19
CA ARG A 88 6.13 -19.85 -17.95
C ARG A 88 7.29 -20.26 -17.06
N VAL A 89 8.18 -21.09 -17.60
CA VAL A 89 9.42 -21.49 -16.93
C VAL A 89 10.58 -20.90 -17.72
N PRO A 90 11.42 -20.04 -17.12
CA PRO A 90 12.59 -19.51 -17.81
C PRO A 90 13.52 -20.63 -18.25
N SER A 91 13.96 -20.59 -19.51
CA SER A 91 14.88 -21.58 -20.08
C SER A 91 16.35 -21.27 -19.82
N ALA A 92 16.66 -20.05 -19.38
CA ALA A 92 18.00 -19.57 -19.10
C ALA A 92 18.01 -18.70 -17.83
N ALA A 93 19.15 -18.68 -17.15
CA ALA A 93 19.36 -17.80 -16.01
C ALA A 93 19.27 -16.32 -16.42
N VAL A 94 18.75 -15.50 -15.50
CA VAL A 94 18.64 -14.05 -15.72
C VAL A 94 20.02 -13.40 -15.60
N THR A 95 20.41 -12.65 -16.65
CA THR A 95 21.61 -11.83 -16.64
C THR A 95 21.22 -10.39 -16.31
N LEU A 96 21.80 -9.81 -15.26
CA LEU A 96 21.61 -8.40 -14.97
C LEU A 96 22.24 -7.52 -16.06
N PRO A 97 21.61 -6.39 -16.43
CA PRO A 97 22.26 -5.38 -17.26
C PRO A 97 23.48 -4.80 -16.53
N PRO A 98 24.43 -4.18 -17.26
CA PRO A 98 25.50 -3.44 -16.63
C PRO A 98 24.93 -2.30 -15.75
N PRO A 99 25.67 -1.87 -14.70
CA PRO A 99 25.26 -0.73 -13.88
C PRO A 99 24.97 0.50 -14.74
N PRO A 100 23.93 1.27 -14.41
CA PRO A 100 23.60 2.47 -15.16
C PRO A 100 24.69 3.54 -14.94
N PRO A 101 24.82 4.53 -15.85
CA PRO A 101 25.76 5.64 -15.66
C PRO A 101 25.50 6.35 -14.32
N PRO A 102 26.53 6.88 -13.63
CA PRO A 102 26.32 7.61 -12.37
C PRO A 102 25.34 8.78 -12.53
N LEU A 103 24.39 8.93 -11.59
CA LEU A 103 23.47 10.07 -11.55
C LEU A 103 24.22 11.38 -11.31
N TYR A 104 25.18 11.34 -10.38
CA TYR A 104 25.92 12.50 -9.94
C TYR A 104 27.42 12.20 -9.90
N PRO A 105 28.28 13.24 -10.00
CA PRO A 105 29.70 13.09 -9.69
C PRO A 105 29.90 12.66 -8.23
N SER A 106 30.96 11.90 -7.95
CA SER A 106 31.24 11.36 -6.61
C SER A 106 31.50 12.41 -5.53
N PHE A 107 31.86 13.64 -5.90
CA PHE A 107 32.00 14.75 -4.94
C PHE A 107 30.65 15.33 -4.48
N TYR A 108 29.56 15.04 -5.21
CA TYR A 108 28.21 15.53 -4.92
C TYR A 108 27.38 14.48 -4.19
N ALA A 109 27.37 13.24 -4.72
CA ALA A 109 26.70 12.12 -4.08
C ALA A 109 27.52 10.84 -4.23
N PRO A 110 27.61 10.00 -3.18
CA PRO A 110 28.28 8.72 -3.26
C PRO A 110 27.53 7.74 -4.18
N SER A 111 28.26 6.74 -4.68
CA SER A 111 27.60 5.57 -5.30
C SER A 111 26.89 4.74 -4.22
N PRO A 112 25.89 3.89 -4.57
CA PRO A 112 25.16 3.09 -3.59
C PRO A 112 26.04 2.33 -2.59
N LYS A 113 27.15 1.75 -3.04
CA LYS A 113 28.10 1.04 -2.17
C LYS A 113 28.94 1.92 -1.24
N ASP A 114 28.99 3.22 -1.51
CA ASP A 114 29.80 4.20 -0.76
C ASP A 114 28.93 5.03 0.21
N VAL A 115 27.64 4.71 0.36
CA VAL A 115 26.76 5.33 1.37
C VAL A 115 27.06 4.69 2.72
N LEU A 116 27.74 5.40 3.63
CA LEU A 116 28.12 4.88 4.96
C LEU A 116 28.89 3.53 4.88
N PRO A 117 29.99 3.45 4.14
CA PRO A 117 30.62 2.18 3.72
C PRO A 117 31.16 1.33 4.90
N ASP A 118 31.41 1.96 6.04
CA ASP A 118 31.90 1.32 7.27
C ASP A 118 30.78 0.66 8.08
N LEU A 119 29.51 0.96 7.78
CA LEU A 119 28.36 0.36 8.43
C LEU A 119 27.89 -0.88 7.66
N LYS A 120 27.36 -1.86 8.39
CA LYS A 120 26.77 -3.10 7.84
C LYS A 120 25.47 -3.42 8.54
N PHE A 121 24.50 -3.95 7.83
CA PHE A 121 23.31 -4.49 8.46
C PHE A 121 23.66 -5.68 9.37
N PRO A 122 22.85 -5.98 10.40
CA PRO A 122 23.03 -7.15 11.25
C PRO A 122 23.18 -8.45 10.45
N LYS A 123 23.87 -9.44 11.02
CA LYS A 123 23.97 -10.76 10.39
C LYS A 123 22.58 -11.38 10.24
N GLY A 124 22.29 -11.86 9.02
CA GLY A 124 20.98 -12.42 8.70
C GLY A 124 19.90 -11.37 8.39
N PHE A 125 20.29 -10.10 8.20
CA PHE A 125 19.36 -9.07 7.76
C PHE A 125 18.72 -9.43 6.42
N VAL A 126 17.41 -9.25 6.33
CA VAL A 126 16.62 -9.57 5.14
C VAL A 126 16.60 -8.38 4.19
N PHE A 127 17.20 -8.55 3.01
CA PHE A 127 16.90 -7.71 1.85
C PHE A 127 15.71 -8.34 1.10
N GLY A 128 14.54 -7.71 1.23
CA GLY A 128 13.30 -8.19 0.66
C GLY A 128 12.67 -7.24 -0.37
N LEU A 129 11.73 -7.78 -1.13
CA LEU A 129 10.79 -7.04 -1.98
C LEU A 129 9.37 -7.50 -1.66
N ASP A 130 8.38 -6.65 -1.93
CA ASP A 130 6.97 -6.94 -1.68
C ASP A 130 6.12 -7.04 -2.95
N THR A 131 5.08 -7.85 -2.87
CA THR A 131 3.89 -7.84 -3.73
C THR A 131 2.62 -8.23 -2.97
N ALA A 132 1.46 -7.97 -3.58
CA ALA A 132 0.16 -8.40 -3.06
C ALA A 132 -0.68 -9.07 -4.14
N ALA A 133 -1.33 -10.18 -3.81
CA ALA A 133 -2.03 -11.06 -4.74
C ALA A 133 -2.94 -10.31 -5.73
N TYR A 134 -3.88 -9.49 -5.24
CA TYR A 134 -4.77 -8.72 -6.12
C TYR A 134 -4.01 -7.76 -7.04
N GLN A 135 -2.92 -7.16 -6.55
CA GLN A 135 -2.19 -6.12 -7.26
C GLN A 135 -1.33 -6.68 -8.39
N VAL A 136 -0.85 -7.93 -8.28
CA VAL A 136 0.11 -8.52 -9.25
C VAL A 136 -0.35 -9.78 -9.97
N GLU A 137 -1.22 -10.60 -9.38
CA GLU A 137 -1.45 -11.94 -9.92
C GLU A 137 -2.24 -11.94 -11.23
N GLY A 138 -3.31 -11.15 -11.30
CA GLY A 138 -4.31 -11.27 -12.35
C GLY A 138 -4.98 -12.64 -12.31
N ALA A 139 -5.32 -13.18 -13.48
CA ALA A 139 -5.96 -14.50 -13.60
C ALA A 139 -7.18 -14.61 -12.67
N ALA A 140 -8.00 -13.54 -12.63
CA ALA A 140 -8.94 -13.30 -11.54
C ALA A 140 -10.02 -14.38 -11.40
N LYS A 141 -10.36 -15.08 -12.50
CA LYS A 141 -11.37 -16.16 -12.56
C LYS A 141 -10.76 -17.52 -12.95
N ASN A 142 -9.44 -17.67 -12.92
CA ASN A 142 -8.77 -18.94 -13.24
C ASN A 142 -8.78 -19.90 -12.06
N GLU A 143 -8.76 -21.21 -12.36
CA GLU A 143 -8.48 -22.30 -11.40
C GLU A 143 -9.34 -22.26 -10.13
N GLY A 144 -10.62 -21.90 -10.29
CA GLY A 144 -11.60 -21.96 -9.20
C GLY A 144 -11.54 -20.78 -8.21
N LYS A 145 -10.73 -19.74 -8.47
CA LYS A 145 -10.72 -18.51 -7.64
C LYS A 145 -12.13 -17.90 -7.55
N GLY A 146 -12.52 -17.50 -6.33
CA GLY A 146 -13.69 -16.69 -6.08
C GLY A 146 -13.46 -15.19 -6.30
N PRO A 147 -14.53 -14.41 -6.53
CA PRO A 147 -14.40 -12.97 -6.60
C PRO A 147 -14.15 -12.36 -5.22
N THR A 148 -13.46 -11.24 -5.22
CA THR A 148 -13.13 -10.42 -4.05
C THR A 148 -13.91 -9.11 -4.10
N MET A 149 -13.90 -8.36 -3.00
CA MET A 149 -14.48 -7.02 -2.96
C MET A 149 -13.79 -6.05 -3.93
N TRP A 150 -12.50 -6.24 -4.20
CA TRP A 150 -11.76 -5.41 -5.16
C TRP A 150 -12.11 -5.73 -6.62
N ASP A 151 -12.44 -6.99 -6.94
CA ASP A 151 -12.99 -7.37 -8.24
C ASP A 151 -14.32 -6.61 -8.52
N TRP A 152 -15.13 -6.36 -7.48
CA TRP A 152 -16.36 -5.57 -7.59
C TRP A 152 -16.11 -4.06 -7.57
N ALA A 153 -15.26 -3.58 -6.65
CA ALA A 153 -15.00 -2.16 -6.43
C ALA A 153 -14.36 -1.50 -7.64
N SER A 154 -13.43 -2.17 -8.31
CA SER A 154 -12.75 -1.66 -9.51
C SER A 154 -13.69 -1.38 -10.69
N ARG A 155 -14.88 -1.97 -10.68
CA ARG A 155 -15.91 -1.79 -11.71
C ARG A 155 -16.97 -0.74 -11.35
N GLN A 156 -16.87 -0.16 -10.16
CA GLN A 156 -17.80 0.90 -9.75
C GLN A 156 -17.38 2.25 -10.37
N PRO A 157 -18.33 3.13 -10.70
CA PRO A 157 -18.03 4.45 -11.23
C PRO A 157 -17.05 5.23 -10.34
N ASN A 158 -15.90 5.63 -10.88
CA ASN A 158 -14.82 6.30 -10.11
C ASN A 158 -14.23 5.44 -8.97
N GLY A 159 -14.42 4.11 -9.00
CA GLY A 159 -13.79 3.20 -8.05
C GLY A 159 -12.29 3.05 -8.28
N VAL A 160 -11.86 3.14 -9.55
CA VAL A 160 -10.45 3.17 -9.97
C VAL A 160 -10.26 4.32 -10.96
N THR A 161 -9.22 5.11 -10.77
CA THR A 161 -8.95 6.38 -11.47
C THR A 161 -8.80 6.19 -12.97
N ASP A 162 -8.08 5.16 -13.41
CA ASP A 162 -7.83 4.86 -14.82
C ASP A 162 -8.79 3.81 -15.41
N ASN A 163 -9.79 3.38 -14.64
CA ASN A 163 -10.77 2.35 -14.97
C ASN A 163 -10.15 0.96 -15.25
N THR A 164 -8.90 0.70 -14.83
CA THR A 164 -8.34 -0.65 -14.89
C THR A 164 -8.94 -1.57 -13.82
N THR A 165 -8.81 -2.87 -14.03
CA THR A 165 -9.28 -3.91 -13.11
C THR A 165 -8.14 -4.85 -12.73
N GLY A 166 -8.34 -5.64 -11.68
CA GLY A 166 -7.43 -6.72 -11.26
C GLY A 166 -7.46 -7.98 -12.13
N ASP A 167 -8.09 -7.95 -13.31
CA ASP A 167 -8.35 -9.15 -14.11
C ASP A 167 -7.07 -9.80 -14.64
N VAL A 168 -6.14 -8.97 -15.15
CA VAL A 168 -4.88 -9.39 -15.79
C VAL A 168 -3.65 -8.80 -15.11
N VAL A 169 -3.65 -7.49 -14.83
CA VAL A 169 -2.53 -6.73 -14.23
C VAL A 169 -1.18 -7.05 -14.89
N ASP A 170 -0.12 -7.34 -14.14
CA ASP A 170 1.15 -7.82 -14.69
C ASP A 170 1.21 -9.35 -14.90
N LEU A 171 0.14 -10.08 -14.53
CA LEU A 171 -0.03 -11.52 -14.69
C LEU A 171 1.02 -12.38 -13.98
N GLN A 172 1.47 -11.96 -12.80
CA GLN A 172 2.40 -12.74 -11.99
C GLN A 172 1.91 -14.17 -11.71
N TYR A 173 0.60 -14.44 -11.70
CA TYR A 173 0.06 -15.78 -11.49
C TYR A 173 0.66 -16.83 -12.46
N PHE A 174 0.92 -16.44 -13.72
CA PHE A 174 1.58 -17.30 -14.70
C PHE A 174 3.04 -16.95 -14.97
N LEU A 175 3.55 -15.85 -14.40
CA LEU A 175 4.89 -15.32 -14.63
C LEU A 175 5.81 -15.33 -13.40
N TYR A 176 5.33 -15.78 -12.24
CA TYR A 176 6.10 -15.75 -10.99
C TYR A 176 7.45 -16.48 -11.10
N LYS A 177 7.58 -17.52 -11.93
CA LYS A 177 8.87 -18.21 -12.12
C LYS A 177 9.90 -17.35 -12.87
N GLU A 178 9.45 -16.47 -13.75
CA GLU A 178 10.29 -15.43 -14.36
C GLU A 178 10.63 -14.36 -13.33
N ASP A 179 9.64 -13.87 -12.59
CA ASP A 179 9.82 -12.79 -11.61
C ASP A 179 10.74 -13.20 -10.44
N VAL A 180 10.64 -14.44 -9.93
CA VAL A 180 11.52 -14.99 -8.88
C VAL A 180 12.97 -15.06 -9.33
N GLN A 181 13.24 -15.55 -10.55
CA GLN A 181 14.62 -15.60 -11.06
C GLN A 181 15.21 -14.20 -11.23
N ARG A 182 14.38 -13.21 -11.59
CA ARG A 182 14.81 -11.82 -11.76
C ARG A 182 15.25 -11.21 -10.43
N ILE A 183 14.44 -11.36 -9.38
CA ILE A 183 14.82 -10.84 -8.06
C ILE A 183 15.99 -11.61 -7.43
N ALA A 184 16.09 -12.92 -7.65
CA ALA A 184 17.25 -13.70 -7.23
C ALA A 184 18.54 -13.17 -7.90
N ALA A 185 18.48 -12.80 -9.18
CA ALA A 185 19.62 -12.21 -9.88
C ALA A 185 20.04 -10.84 -9.29
N LEU A 186 19.14 -10.09 -8.65
CA LEU A 186 19.45 -8.85 -7.92
C LEU A 186 20.10 -9.11 -6.54
N GLY A 187 20.22 -10.37 -6.11
CA GLY A 187 20.69 -10.70 -4.76
C GLY A 187 19.64 -10.49 -3.67
N VAL A 188 18.35 -10.40 -4.04
CA VAL A 188 17.25 -10.35 -3.09
C VAL A 188 17.18 -11.66 -2.31
N THR A 189 17.08 -11.56 -0.99
CA THR A 189 17.13 -12.72 -0.07
C THR A 189 15.76 -13.20 0.36
N ALA A 190 14.72 -12.37 0.20
CA ALA A 190 13.34 -12.74 0.51
C ALA A 190 12.33 -12.06 -0.41
N HIS A 191 11.19 -12.71 -0.64
CA HIS A 191 10.04 -12.12 -1.30
C HIS A 191 8.84 -12.25 -0.38
N SER A 192 8.28 -11.11 -0.01
CA SER A 192 7.05 -11.02 0.75
C SER A 192 5.88 -10.88 -0.22
N PHE A 193 4.96 -11.85 -0.18
CA PHE A 193 3.77 -11.88 -1.02
C PHE A 193 2.55 -12.22 -0.18
N SER A 194 1.36 -11.84 -0.65
CA SER A 194 0.11 -12.25 -0.02
C SER A 194 -0.53 -13.44 -0.72
N ILE A 195 -1.27 -14.23 0.05
CA ILE A 195 -2.10 -15.32 -0.47
C ILE A 195 -3.51 -14.78 -0.64
N SER A 196 -4.08 -14.94 -1.83
CA SER A 196 -5.48 -14.58 -2.02
C SER A 196 -6.40 -15.55 -1.31
N TRP A 197 -7.11 -15.06 -0.30
CA TRP A 197 -8.07 -15.88 0.46
C TRP A 197 -9.08 -16.54 -0.48
N ALA A 198 -9.58 -15.79 -1.47
CA ALA A 198 -10.54 -16.30 -2.45
C ALA A 198 -9.96 -17.35 -3.43
N ARG A 199 -8.64 -17.55 -3.48
CA ARG A 199 -8.05 -18.71 -4.19
C ARG A 199 -8.06 -19.97 -3.35
N ILE A 200 -7.92 -19.87 -2.02
CA ILE A 200 -7.92 -21.02 -1.11
C ILE A 200 -9.35 -21.43 -0.76
N TYR A 201 -10.20 -20.46 -0.40
CA TYR A 201 -11.63 -20.63 -0.15
C TYR A 201 -12.41 -19.70 -1.10
N PRO A 202 -12.94 -20.19 -2.23
CA PRO A 202 -13.64 -19.36 -3.21
C PRO A 202 -14.86 -18.62 -2.65
N PHE A 203 -15.45 -19.14 -1.57
CA PHE A 203 -16.57 -18.51 -0.85
C PHE A 203 -16.14 -17.85 0.47
N GLY A 204 -14.85 -17.91 0.81
CA GLY A 204 -14.24 -17.43 2.06
C GLY A 204 -14.62 -18.21 3.33
N ALA A 205 -15.81 -18.78 3.38
CA ALA A 205 -16.42 -19.33 4.59
C ALA A 205 -15.76 -20.65 5.04
N ALA A 206 -15.68 -20.86 6.36
CA ALA A 206 -15.05 -22.02 6.97
C ALA A 206 -15.73 -23.35 6.62
N ASP A 207 -17.04 -23.31 6.36
CA ASP A 207 -17.87 -24.43 5.94
C ASP A 207 -17.87 -24.66 4.41
N SER A 208 -17.15 -23.82 3.66
CA SER A 208 -17.03 -23.97 2.20
C SER A 208 -15.85 -24.87 1.78
N PRO A 209 -15.90 -25.48 0.59
CA PRO A 209 -14.81 -26.32 0.09
C PRO A 209 -13.50 -25.54 -0.12
N VAL A 210 -12.38 -26.18 0.21
CA VAL A 210 -11.04 -25.70 -0.18
C VAL A 210 -10.82 -25.93 -1.67
N ASN A 211 -10.31 -24.92 -2.36
CA ASN A 211 -9.85 -25.04 -3.73
C ASN A 211 -8.40 -25.52 -3.77
N ILE A 212 -8.22 -26.79 -4.12
CA ILE A 212 -6.89 -27.43 -4.15
C ILE A 212 -5.97 -26.80 -5.20
N ALA A 213 -6.49 -26.33 -6.33
CA ALA A 213 -5.66 -25.67 -7.34
C ALA A 213 -5.02 -24.37 -6.80
N GLY A 214 -5.75 -23.60 -5.99
CA GLY A 214 -5.19 -22.45 -5.28
C GLY A 214 -4.12 -22.85 -4.27
N VAL A 215 -4.34 -23.93 -3.52
CA VAL A 215 -3.34 -24.46 -2.56
C VAL A 215 -2.05 -24.89 -3.29
N ASP A 216 -2.20 -25.61 -4.40
CA ASP A 216 -1.10 -26.12 -5.22
C ASP A 216 -0.33 -25.00 -5.90
N HIS A 217 -1.02 -23.96 -6.38
CA HIS A 217 -0.40 -22.76 -6.96
C HIS A 217 0.60 -22.13 -5.99
N TYR A 218 0.16 -21.75 -4.78
CA TYR A 218 1.08 -21.13 -3.81
C TYR A 218 2.13 -22.12 -3.28
N SER A 219 1.86 -23.43 -3.31
CA SER A 219 2.89 -24.43 -3.01
C SER A 219 4.02 -24.37 -4.04
N ASP A 220 3.72 -24.33 -5.35
CA ASP A 220 4.72 -24.23 -6.42
C ASP A 220 5.42 -22.86 -6.39
N VAL A 221 4.71 -21.78 -6.06
CA VAL A 221 5.32 -20.46 -5.79
C VAL A 221 6.37 -20.57 -4.69
N ILE A 222 6.00 -21.10 -3.51
CA ILE A 222 6.89 -21.23 -2.34
C ILE A 222 8.10 -22.13 -2.63
N ASP A 223 7.87 -23.28 -3.28
CA ASP A 223 8.95 -24.22 -3.60
C ASP A 223 9.91 -23.61 -4.62
N TYR A 224 9.40 -22.83 -5.56
CA TYR A 224 10.22 -22.18 -6.57
C TYR A 224 11.06 -21.03 -6.00
N HIS A 225 10.57 -20.31 -4.98
CA HIS A 225 11.37 -19.33 -4.23
C HIS A 225 12.59 -20.00 -3.57
N TRP A 226 12.38 -21.12 -2.87
CA TRP A 226 13.48 -21.88 -2.27
C TRP A 226 14.46 -22.47 -3.29
N ALA A 227 13.99 -22.82 -4.49
CA ALA A 227 14.85 -23.30 -5.56
C ALA A 227 15.84 -22.23 -6.08
N HIS A 228 15.62 -20.95 -5.76
CA HIS A 228 16.48 -19.83 -6.13
C HIS A 228 16.99 -19.04 -4.91
N ASP A 229 17.03 -19.69 -3.74
CA ASP A 229 17.55 -19.12 -2.48
C ASP A 229 16.88 -17.79 -2.07
N VAL A 230 15.61 -17.61 -2.44
CA VAL A 230 14.77 -16.49 -1.99
C VAL A 230 13.81 -17.02 -0.92
N GLU A 231 13.87 -16.48 0.29
CA GLU A 231 12.97 -16.89 1.37
C GLU A 231 11.54 -16.35 1.12
N PRO A 232 10.51 -17.22 1.08
CA PRO A 232 9.12 -16.79 0.98
C PRO A 232 8.62 -16.27 2.34
N VAL A 233 8.11 -15.04 2.33
CA VAL A 233 7.45 -14.39 3.46
C VAL A 233 5.98 -14.21 3.09
N VAL A 234 5.06 -14.63 3.97
CA VAL A 234 3.64 -14.73 3.59
C VAL A 234 2.76 -13.80 4.40
N THR A 235 1.97 -13.00 3.70
CA THR A 235 0.83 -12.27 4.26
C THR A 235 -0.49 -13.01 3.99
N LEU A 236 -1.24 -13.35 5.05
CA LEU A 236 -2.48 -14.11 4.91
C LEU A 236 -3.62 -13.29 4.29
N PHE A 237 -3.69 -11.99 4.61
CA PHE A 237 -4.72 -11.11 4.10
C PHE A 237 -4.18 -9.75 3.70
N HIS A 238 -4.43 -9.38 2.44
CA HIS A 238 -4.02 -8.12 1.87
C HIS A 238 -5.20 -7.49 1.12
N TRP A 239 -6.25 -7.18 1.90
CA TRP A 239 -7.44 -6.39 1.53
C TRP A 239 -8.39 -7.04 0.52
N ASP A 240 -8.04 -8.18 -0.04
CA ASP A 240 -8.78 -8.92 -1.06
C ASP A 240 -9.89 -9.82 -0.47
N THR A 241 -10.73 -9.19 0.36
CA THR A 241 -11.88 -9.80 1.06
C THR A 241 -12.74 -10.62 0.10
N PRO A 242 -12.99 -11.93 0.37
CA PRO A 242 -13.89 -12.71 -0.47
C PRO A 242 -15.29 -12.06 -0.56
N LEU A 243 -15.77 -11.82 -1.78
CA LEU A 243 -17.04 -11.15 -2.06
C LEU A 243 -18.22 -11.84 -1.35
N ALA A 244 -18.16 -13.17 -1.28
CA ALA A 244 -19.16 -14.00 -0.62
C ALA A 244 -19.35 -13.63 0.85
N LEU A 245 -18.28 -13.38 1.61
CA LEU A 245 -18.37 -13.01 3.03
C LEU A 245 -18.97 -11.62 3.23
N GLN A 246 -18.66 -10.69 2.33
CA GLN A 246 -19.35 -9.39 2.31
C GLN A 246 -20.85 -9.62 2.05
N ALA A 247 -21.20 -10.37 1.02
CA ALA A 247 -22.58 -10.62 0.64
C ALA A 247 -23.39 -11.40 1.69
N TYR A 248 -22.77 -12.32 2.42
CA TYR A 248 -23.45 -13.12 3.43
C TYR A 248 -23.75 -12.34 4.70
N TYR A 249 -22.81 -11.53 5.19
CA TYR A 249 -22.97 -10.91 6.51
C TYR A 249 -22.20 -9.60 6.71
N GLY A 250 -21.55 -9.03 5.69
CA GLY A 250 -20.79 -7.78 5.79
C GLY A 250 -19.32 -7.93 6.17
N ALA A 251 -18.74 -9.12 5.98
CA ALA A 251 -17.32 -9.42 6.20
C ALA A 251 -16.78 -8.89 7.53
N PHE A 252 -15.71 -8.07 7.52
CA PHE A 252 -15.02 -7.59 8.72
C PHE A 252 -15.86 -6.69 9.63
N THR A 253 -17.00 -6.19 9.17
CA THR A 253 -17.93 -5.45 10.03
C THR A 253 -18.80 -6.37 10.91
N SER A 254 -18.69 -7.69 10.74
CA SER A 254 -19.41 -8.73 11.47
C SER A 254 -18.47 -9.64 12.27
N PRO A 255 -18.84 -10.06 13.49
CA PRO A 255 -18.02 -10.97 14.29
C PRO A 255 -17.87 -12.37 13.68
N GLN A 256 -18.72 -12.77 12.73
CA GLN A 256 -18.62 -14.08 12.05
C GLN A 256 -17.31 -14.24 11.27
N ILE A 257 -16.70 -13.13 10.82
CA ILE A 257 -15.44 -13.14 10.07
C ILE A 257 -14.28 -13.80 10.82
N VAL A 258 -14.32 -13.78 12.16
CA VAL A 258 -13.22 -14.26 13.00
C VAL A 258 -13.00 -15.75 12.79
N ASP A 259 -14.05 -16.55 12.84
CA ASP A 259 -13.94 -18.00 12.68
C ASP A 259 -13.59 -18.38 11.24
N ASP A 260 -14.15 -17.67 10.25
CA ASP A 260 -13.85 -17.87 8.83
C ASP A 260 -12.37 -17.59 8.53
N PHE A 261 -11.83 -16.46 9.03
CA PHE A 261 -10.42 -16.12 8.87
C PHE A 261 -9.50 -17.11 9.60
N VAL A 262 -9.82 -17.49 10.84
CA VAL A 262 -9.01 -18.44 11.60
C VAL A 262 -8.98 -19.81 10.91
N ASN A 263 -10.09 -20.27 10.33
CA ASN A 263 -10.13 -21.52 9.58
C ASN A 263 -9.28 -21.44 8.29
N TYR A 264 -9.36 -20.32 7.57
CA TYR A 264 -8.50 -20.05 6.43
C TYR A 264 -7.01 -20.06 6.82
N ALA A 265 -6.64 -19.33 7.87
CA ALA A 265 -5.26 -19.29 8.39
C ALA A 265 -4.75 -20.69 8.75
N LYS A 266 -5.54 -21.50 9.47
CA LYS A 266 -5.19 -22.91 9.80
C LYS A 266 -4.91 -23.74 8.55
N THR A 267 -5.70 -23.56 7.49
CA THR A 267 -5.53 -24.28 6.22
C THR A 267 -4.21 -23.91 5.56
N VAL A 268 -3.92 -22.61 5.45
CA VAL A 268 -2.69 -22.07 4.86
C VAL A 268 -1.46 -22.49 5.67
N PHE A 269 -1.51 -22.32 6.99
CA PHE A 269 -0.44 -22.75 7.89
C PHE A 269 -0.13 -24.23 7.73
N LYS A 270 -1.17 -25.09 7.72
CA LYS A 270 -0.99 -26.53 7.53
C LYS A 270 -0.35 -26.86 6.18
N ALA A 271 -0.74 -26.18 5.11
CA ALA A 271 -0.25 -26.44 3.77
C ALA A 271 1.24 -26.06 3.60
N TYR A 272 1.68 -24.98 4.23
CA TYR A 272 3.01 -24.40 3.98
C TYR A 272 3.96 -24.42 5.19
N ASN A 273 3.57 -25.08 6.29
CA ASN A 273 4.42 -25.26 7.47
C ASN A 273 5.81 -25.82 7.09
N GLY A 274 6.86 -25.30 7.73
CA GLY A 274 8.25 -25.68 7.47
C GLY A 274 8.90 -25.03 6.25
N ARG A 275 8.12 -24.47 5.33
CA ARG A 275 8.63 -23.76 4.13
C ARG A 275 8.49 -22.25 4.22
N VAL A 276 7.59 -21.74 5.05
CA VAL A 276 7.46 -20.30 5.31
C VAL A 276 7.84 -20.06 6.77
N LYS A 277 8.75 -19.12 6.99
CA LYS A 277 9.30 -18.83 8.32
C LYS A 277 8.81 -17.51 8.91
N THR A 278 8.42 -16.56 8.07
CA THR A 278 7.90 -15.26 8.50
C THR A 278 6.50 -15.07 7.97
N TRP A 279 5.57 -14.79 8.89
CA TRP A 279 4.15 -14.69 8.60
C TRP A 279 3.59 -13.35 9.04
N TYR A 280 2.76 -12.77 8.18
CA TYR A 280 1.91 -11.65 8.51
C TYR A 280 0.46 -12.09 8.43
N THR A 281 -0.32 -11.81 9.47
CA THR A 281 -1.77 -12.04 9.42
C THR A 281 -2.46 -11.04 8.50
N PHE A 282 -2.19 -9.74 8.68
CA PHE A 282 -2.84 -8.67 7.96
C PHE A 282 -1.81 -7.64 7.47
N ASN A 283 -2.03 -7.14 6.26
CA ASN A 283 -1.40 -5.92 5.75
C ASN A 283 -2.18 -4.68 6.18
N GLU A 284 -1.51 -3.69 6.75
CA GLU A 284 -2.04 -2.34 7.03
C GLU A 284 -3.51 -2.35 7.51
N PRO A 285 -3.83 -3.04 8.61
CA PRO A 285 -5.22 -3.31 8.98
C PRO A 285 -6.01 -2.01 9.27
N ARG A 286 -5.32 -0.93 9.63
CA ARG A 286 -5.94 0.38 9.83
C ARG A 286 -6.35 1.04 8.52
N VAL A 287 -5.56 0.90 7.44
CA VAL A 287 -5.96 1.40 6.10
C VAL A 287 -7.14 0.62 5.59
N TYR A 288 -7.08 -0.70 5.67
CA TYR A 288 -8.17 -1.58 5.26
C TYR A 288 -9.49 -1.24 5.98
N CYS A 289 -9.45 -1.07 7.31
CA CYS A 289 -10.65 -0.70 8.05
C CYS A 289 -11.12 0.73 7.77
N GLY A 290 -10.24 1.66 7.40
CA GLY A 290 -10.65 2.96 6.86
C GLY A 290 -11.39 2.83 5.52
N GLN A 291 -10.87 1.98 4.64
CA GLN A 291 -11.43 1.74 3.30
C GLN A 291 -12.88 1.24 3.36
N VAL A 292 -13.26 0.39 4.32
CA VAL A 292 -14.63 -0.14 4.38
C VAL A 292 -15.70 0.97 4.54
N ALA A 293 -15.31 2.15 5.01
CA ALA A 293 -16.18 3.32 5.16
C ALA A 293 -16.16 4.27 3.96
N SER A 294 -15.28 4.04 2.98
CA SER A 294 -15.10 4.85 1.79
C SER A 294 -15.81 4.27 0.58
N TYR A 295 -16.15 5.12 -0.38
CA TYR A 295 -16.70 4.66 -1.65
C TYR A 295 -15.64 3.86 -2.44
N PRO A 296 -16.02 2.76 -3.13
CA PRO A 296 -17.36 2.19 -3.26
C PRO A 296 -17.76 1.21 -2.16
N PHE A 297 -16.84 0.81 -1.27
CA PHE A 297 -17.07 -0.22 -0.26
C PHE A 297 -18.20 0.12 0.71
N ASN A 298 -18.36 1.39 1.06
CA ASN A 298 -19.42 1.86 1.95
C ASN A 298 -20.85 1.60 1.41
N ALA A 299 -21.01 1.42 0.10
CA ALA A 299 -22.28 1.06 -0.52
C ALA A 299 -22.71 -0.39 -0.19
N THR A 300 -21.82 -1.17 0.43
CA THR A 300 -22.03 -2.58 0.78
C THR A 300 -22.15 -2.82 2.29
N LEU A 301 -22.27 -1.75 3.09
CA LEU A 301 -22.43 -1.88 4.54
C LEU A 301 -23.73 -2.59 4.90
N ALA A 302 -23.65 -3.50 5.88
CA ALA A 302 -24.80 -4.22 6.39
C ALA A 302 -25.80 -3.27 7.10
N PRO A 303 -27.10 -3.59 7.13
CA PRO A 303 -28.07 -2.82 7.90
C PRO A 303 -27.64 -2.61 9.36
N GLY A 304 -27.68 -1.36 9.84
CA GLY A 304 -27.24 -1.01 11.19
C GLY A 304 -25.73 -0.79 11.34
N VAL A 305 -24.97 -0.81 10.24
CA VAL A 305 -23.58 -0.36 10.15
C VAL A 305 -23.54 0.90 9.28
N ASN A 306 -22.80 1.91 9.70
CA ASN A 306 -22.61 3.15 8.94
C ASN A 306 -21.12 3.47 8.81
N SER A 307 -20.75 4.39 7.91
CA SER A 307 -19.36 4.75 7.65
C SER A 307 -18.60 5.25 8.88
N SER A 308 -19.27 5.81 9.89
CA SER A 308 -18.61 6.30 11.11
C SER A 308 -18.27 5.19 12.11
N THR A 309 -19.00 4.07 12.08
CA THR A 309 -18.82 2.92 12.98
C THR A 309 -18.13 1.73 12.31
N ALA A 310 -18.22 1.61 10.98
CA ALA A 310 -17.66 0.51 10.21
C ALA A 310 -16.15 0.31 10.43
N PRO A 311 -15.30 1.37 10.45
CA PRO A 311 -13.86 1.20 10.66
C PRO A 311 -13.54 0.56 12.00
N TYR A 312 -14.19 1.01 13.07
CA TYR A 312 -13.92 0.52 14.42
C TYR A 312 -14.51 -0.87 14.68
N ARG A 313 -15.65 -1.21 14.06
CA ARG A 313 -16.15 -2.60 14.05
C ARG A 313 -15.20 -3.53 13.30
N CYS A 314 -14.69 -3.07 12.15
CA CYS A 314 -13.63 -3.77 11.42
C CYS A 314 -12.39 -3.97 12.29
N THR A 315 -11.86 -2.91 12.91
CA THR A 315 -10.69 -2.98 13.81
C THR A 315 -10.90 -3.99 14.93
N TYR A 316 -12.06 -3.96 15.60
CA TYR A 316 -12.39 -4.87 16.69
C TYR A 316 -12.41 -6.34 16.24
N ASN A 317 -13.05 -6.64 15.11
CA ASN A 317 -13.10 -8.02 14.59
C ASN A 317 -11.76 -8.48 14.03
N LEU A 318 -11.00 -7.58 13.39
CA LEU A 318 -9.69 -7.89 12.81
C LEU A 318 -8.65 -8.21 13.90
N LEU A 319 -8.62 -7.45 15.00
CA LEU A 319 -7.76 -7.78 16.16
C LEU A 319 -8.09 -9.16 16.75
N LYS A 320 -9.37 -9.53 16.81
CA LYS A 320 -9.79 -10.87 17.25
C LYS A 320 -9.40 -11.96 16.27
N ALA A 321 -9.53 -11.71 14.97
CA ALA A 321 -9.10 -12.61 13.92
C ALA A 321 -7.57 -12.80 13.93
N HIS A 322 -6.81 -11.73 14.17
CA HIS A 322 -5.35 -11.75 14.36
C HIS A 322 -4.96 -12.62 15.56
N ALA A 323 -5.51 -12.32 16.75
CA ALA A 323 -5.25 -13.11 17.96
C ALA A 323 -5.63 -14.58 17.80
N GLY A 324 -6.77 -14.87 17.17
CA GLY A 324 -7.21 -16.22 16.86
C GLY A 324 -6.26 -16.97 15.91
N ALA A 325 -5.75 -16.30 14.88
CA ALA A 325 -4.80 -16.87 13.93
C ALA A 325 -3.44 -17.14 14.60
N VAL A 326 -2.94 -16.22 15.42
CA VAL A 326 -1.68 -16.42 16.17
C VAL A 326 -1.82 -17.53 17.20
N LYS A 327 -2.96 -17.62 17.88
CA LYS A 327 -3.27 -18.75 18.76
C LYS A 327 -3.23 -20.07 17.99
N ALA A 328 -3.87 -20.13 16.82
CA ALA A 328 -3.85 -21.33 15.97
C ALA A 328 -2.44 -21.67 15.49
N PHE A 329 -1.64 -20.68 15.09
CA PHE A 329 -0.24 -20.84 14.71
C PHE A 329 0.57 -21.53 15.82
N ARG A 330 0.42 -21.05 17.06
CA ARG A 330 1.09 -21.59 18.25
C ARG A 330 0.59 -23.00 18.60
N GLU A 331 -0.73 -23.22 18.64
CA GLU A 331 -1.32 -24.53 18.98
C GLU A 331 -0.98 -25.62 17.96
N MET A 332 -0.85 -25.26 16.69
CA MET A 332 -0.46 -26.18 15.61
C MET A 332 1.04 -26.42 15.54
N ASN A 333 1.84 -25.76 16.39
CA ASN A 333 3.31 -25.79 16.35
C ASN A 333 3.86 -25.45 14.97
N ILE A 334 3.31 -24.41 14.34
CA ILE A 334 3.84 -23.91 13.07
C ILE A 334 5.23 -23.34 13.32
N SER A 335 6.18 -23.69 12.47
CA SER A 335 7.54 -23.18 12.56
C SER A 335 7.60 -21.73 12.06
N GLY A 336 8.40 -20.89 12.72
CA GLY A 336 8.63 -19.52 12.31
C GLY A 336 8.09 -18.52 13.31
N GLU A 337 7.85 -17.31 12.81
CA GLU A 337 7.37 -16.16 13.58
C GLU A 337 6.19 -15.50 12.88
N ILE A 338 5.32 -14.87 13.67
CA ILE A 338 4.09 -14.24 13.16
C ILE A 338 3.82 -12.86 13.75
N ALA A 339 3.38 -11.93 12.92
CA ALA A 339 2.92 -10.59 13.30
C ALA A 339 1.83 -10.07 12.35
N PHE A 340 1.64 -8.76 12.30
CA PHE A 340 0.89 -8.04 11.27
C PHE A 340 1.69 -6.79 10.87
N LYS A 341 1.46 -6.27 9.67
CA LYS A 341 2.14 -5.07 9.16
C LYS A 341 1.34 -3.84 9.58
N ASN A 342 1.90 -3.00 10.44
CA ASN A 342 1.35 -1.66 10.69
C ASN A 342 1.71 -0.75 9.51
N ASP A 343 1.15 0.45 9.46
CA ASP A 343 1.58 1.50 8.54
C ASP A 343 1.41 2.87 9.17
N ASP A 344 1.66 3.91 8.36
CA ASP A 344 1.68 5.31 8.75
C ASP A 344 2.91 5.66 9.61
N TYR A 345 2.84 6.75 10.39
CA TYR A 345 3.97 7.35 11.07
C TYR A 345 3.53 8.00 12.38
N VAL A 346 4.49 8.30 13.26
CA VAL A 346 4.21 9.05 14.50
C VAL A 346 4.09 10.55 14.19
N GLY A 347 5.04 11.08 13.44
CA GLY A 347 5.09 12.48 13.01
C GLY A 347 5.89 13.39 13.92
N THR A 348 6.12 14.62 13.44
CA THR A 348 6.84 15.66 14.17
C THR A 348 5.89 16.84 14.45
N PRO A 349 5.97 17.51 15.61
CA PRO A 349 5.18 18.72 15.84
C PRO A 349 5.43 19.76 14.74
N TRP A 350 4.38 20.32 14.16
CA TRP A 350 4.49 21.30 13.08
C TRP A 350 5.20 22.59 13.53
N ARG A 351 4.81 23.14 14.69
CA ARG A 351 5.46 24.30 15.29
C ARG A 351 6.49 23.87 16.34
N SER A 352 7.67 24.46 16.24
CA SER A 352 8.71 24.28 17.25
C SER A 352 8.22 24.74 18.63
N ASN A 353 8.43 23.91 19.66
CA ASN A 353 8.03 24.17 21.06
C ASN A 353 6.52 24.35 21.29
N SER A 354 5.63 23.84 20.42
CA SER A 354 4.18 23.81 20.69
C SER A 354 3.79 22.55 21.46
N THR A 355 3.17 22.74 22.62
CA THR A 355 2.62 21.63 23.42
C THR A 355 1.38 21.05 22.74
N GLU A 356 0.59 21.90 22.08
CA GLU A 356 -0.61 21.52 21.35
C GLU A 356 -0.27 20.60 20.17
N ASP A 357 0.74 20.94 19.37
CA ASP A 357 1.17 20.10 18.25
C ASP A 357 1.79 18.79 18.73
N ALA A 358 2.52 18.80 19.85
CA ALA A 358 3.01 17.58 20.47
C ALA A 358 1.86 16.66 20.94
N LEU A 359 0.78 17.22 21.49
CA LEU A 359 -0.42 16.44 21.82
C LEU A 359 -1.11 15.92 20.55
N ALA A 360 -1.14 16.69 19.46
CA ALA A 360 -1.69 16.26 18.18
C ALA A 360 -0.89 15.09 17.57
N VAL A 361 0.44 15.08 17.72
CA VAL A 361 1.31 13.94 17.37
C VAL A 361 0.93 12.69 18.17
N GLU A 362 0.72 12.81 19.48
CA GLU A 362 0.31 11.65 20.29
C GLU A 362 -1.08 11.11 19.89
N ARG A 363 -2.01 12.00 19.52
CA ARG A 363 -3.31 11.58 18.97
C ARG A 363 -3.14 10.90 17.62
N HIS A 364 -2.31 11.45 16.72
CA HIS A 364 -1.99 10.83 15.43
C HIS A 364 -1.47 9.41 15.62
N ALA A 365 -0.41 9.24 16.41
CA ALA A 365 0.19 7.95 16.68
C ALA A 365 -0.80 6.96 17.30
N ALA A 366 -1.65 7.41 18.24
CA ALA A 366 -2.66 6.56 18.89
C ALA A 366 -3.74 6.06 17.91
N PHE A 367 -4.22 6.92 17.01
CA PHE A 367 -5.28 6.55 16.06
C PHE A 367 -4.77 5.86 14.79
N GLN A 368 -3.56 6.18 14.33
CA GLN A 368 -3.02 5.61 13.09
C GLN A 368 -2.29 4.28 13.29
N ILE A 369 -1.48 4.15 14.36
CA ILE A 369 -0.69 2.95 14.63
C ILE A 369 -1.17 2.26 15.93
N GLY A 370 -1.34 3.04 17.00
CA GLY A 370 -1.63 2.55 18.35
C GLY A 370 -2.96 1.82 18.47
N ILE A 371 -3.93 2.09 17.60
CA ILE A 371 -5.24 1.44 17.62
C ILE A 371 -5.14 -0.08 17.40
N PHE A 372 -4.10 -0.54 16.69
CA PHE A 372 -3.75 -1.97 16.59
C PHE A 372 -2.55 -2.32 17.49
N SER A 373 -1.56 -1.43 17.56
CA SER A 373 -0.30 -1.74 18.24
C SER A 373 -0.37 -1.71 19.76
N ASN A 374 -1.16 -0.83 20.39
CA ASN A 374 -1.30 -0.85 21.86
C ASN A 374 -1.95 -2.15 22.35
N PRO A 375 -3.08 -2.62 21.77
CA PRO A 375 -3.67 -3.90 22.16
C PRO A 375 -2.66 -5.06 22.08
N VAL A 376 -1.86 -5.14 21.01
CA VAL A 376 -1.00 -6.30 20.77
C VAL A 376 0.32 -6.22 21.55
N TYR A 377 0.99 -5.07 21.57
CA TYR A 377 2.37 -4.98 22.06
C TYR A 377 2.50 -4.45 23.49
N THR A 378 1.49 -3.79 24.06
CA THR A 378 1.64 -3.11 25.37
C THR A 378 0.55 -3.41 26.39
N THR A 379 -0.73 -3.15 26.09
CA THR A 379 -1.78 -3.07 27.12
C THR A 379 -2.82 -4.18 27.06
N GLY A 380 -2.99 -4.86 25.93
CA GLY A 380 -4.12 -5.77 25.70
C GLY A 380 -5.44 -5.04 25.42
N ASP A 381 -5.44 -3.71 25.40
CA ASP A 381 -6.64 -2.88 25.26
C ASP A 381 -6.34 -1.70 24.34
N TRP A 382 -7.38 -0.99 23.92
CA TRP A 382 -7.25 0.22 23.12
C TRP A 382 -6.36 1.28 23.80
N PRO A 383 -5.70 2.17 23.04
CA PRO A 383 -5.07 3.36 23.61
C PRO A 383 -6.07 4.20 24.41
N ASP A 384 -5.65 4.77 25.55
CA ASP A 384 -6.55 5.53 26.42
C ASP A 384 -7.16 6.74 25.70
N ILE A 385 -6.34 7.49 24.94
CA ILE A 385 -6.79 8.61 24.08
C ILE A 385 -7.95 8.19 23.17
N VAL A 386 -7.87 6.99 22.57
CA VAL A 386 -8.88 6.47 21.64
C VAL A 386 -10.14 6.06 22.41
N LYS A 387 -10.02 5.39 23.57
CA LYS A 387 -11.17 5.01 24.42
C LYS A 387 -11.91 6.20 24.98
N GLU A 388 -11.19 7.24 25.40
CA GLU A 388 -11.75 8.45 25.98
C GLU A 388 -12.47 9.29 24.93
N THR A 389 -11.95 9.30 23.69
CA THR A 389 -12.57 10.02 22.58
C THR A 389 -13.79 9.29 22.00
N LEU A 390 -13.70 7.96 21.86
CA LEU A 390 -14.74 7.16 21.16
C LEU A 390 -15.66 6.42 22.14
N PRO A 391 -16.98 6.69 22.12
CA PRO A 391 -17.91 5.92 22.93
C PRO A 391 -18.00 4.46 22.46
N ALA A 392 -18.51 3.58 23.32
CA ALA A 392 -18.54 2.14 23.07
C ALA A 392 -19.38 1.73 21.84
N GLU A 393 -20.30 2.59 21.39
CA GLU A 393 -21.07 2.41 20.15
C GLU A 393 -20.19 2.45 18.89
N TYR A 394 -19.16 3.30 18.91
CA TYR A 394 -18.17 3.38 17.84
C TYR A 394 -17.12 2.30 18.03
N LEU A 395 -16.50 2.27 19.20
CA LEU A 395 -15.37 1.39 19.52
C LEU A 395 -15.79 0.33 20.55
N PRO A 396 -16.18 -0.89 20.14
CA PRO A 396 -16.55 -1.94 21.08
C PRO A 396 -15.44 -2.19 22.12
N ARG A 397 -15.81 -2.44 23.37
CA ARG A 397 -14.84 -2.69 24.44
C ARG A 397 -14.52 -4.17 24.52
N PHE A 398 -13.23 -4.50 24.63
CA PHE A 398 -12.79 -5.88 24.81
C PHE A 398 -13.23 -6.43 26.16
N THR A 399 -13.64 -7.70 26.16
CA THR A 399 -13.76 -8.48 27.39
C THR A 399 -12.38 -8.78 27.97
N GLU A 400 -12.31 -9.10 29.25
CA GLU A 400 -11.04 -9.47 29.89
C GLU A 400 -10.37 -10.70 29.25
N GLN A 401 -11.16 -11.61 28.66
CA GLN A 401 -10.59 -12.73 27.90
C GLN A 401 -9.99 -12.27 26.57
N GLU A 402 -10.70 -11.41 25.83
CA GLU A 402 -10.20 -10.86 24.57
C GLU A 402 -8.91 -10.06 24.79
N LYS A 403 -8.82 -9.25 25.86
CA LYS A 403 -7.59 -8.53 26.19
C LYS A 403 -6.39 -9.45 26.40
N ARG A 404 -6.61 -10.58 27.09
CA ARG A 404 -5.56 -11.59 27.32
C ARG A 404 -5.18 -12.34 26.05
N ASP A 405 -6.13 -12.59 25.16
CA ASP A 405 -5.88 -13.28 23.91
C ASP A 405 -5.11 -12.39 22.90
N ILE A 406 -5.34 -11.07 22.94
CA ILE A 406 -4.70 -10.08 22.06
C ILE A 406 -3.29 -9.69 22.57
N LEU A 407 -3.12 -9.50 23.88
CA LEU A 407 -1.82 -9.06 24.41
C LEU A 407 -0.72 -10.10 24.13
N GLY A 408 0.34 -9.69 23.45
CA GLY A 408 1.46 -10.57 23.08
C GLY A 408 1.14 -11.53 21.93
N SER A 409 0.12 -11.23 21.10
CA SER A 409 -0.21 -12.00 19.90
C SER A 409 0.68 -11.69 18.69
N ALA A 410 1.91 -11.25 18.88
CA ALA A 410 2.90 -11.07 17.82
C ALA A 410 4.31 -11.38 18.35
N ASP A 411 5.16 -11.94 17.50
CA ASP A 411 6.53 -12.31 17.85
C ASP A 411 7.55 -11.18 17.56
N PHE A 412 7.18 -10.24 16.69
CA PHE A 412 7.99 -9.10 16.26
C PHE A 412 7.09 -7.93 15.84
N PHE A 413 7.67 -6.73 15.66
CA PHE A 413 6.96 -5.57 15.12
C PHE A 413 7.26 -5.41 13.63
N ALA A 414 6.26 -5.02 12.85
CA ALA A 414 6.44 -4.72 11.43
C ALA A 414 5.69 -3.44 11.05
N ILE A 415 6.28 -2.65 10.17
CA ILE A 415 5.70 -1.40 9.69
C ILE A 415 6.03 -1.09 8.24
N ASP A 416 5.01 -0.62 7.54
CA ASP A 416 5.03 -0.08 6.20
C ASP A 416 5.29 1.42 6.30
N SER A 417 6.57 1.78 6.44
CA SER A 417 7.03 3.12 6.84
C SER A 417 7.49 3.94 5.64
N TYR A 418 6.54 4.35 4.81
CA TYR A 418 6.79 5.09 3.57
C TYR A 418 7.29 6.53 3.78
N ARG A 419 6.87 7.18 4.86
CA ARG A 419 7.06 8.62 5.08
C ARG A 419 6.95 8.96 6.56
N SER A 420 7.40 10.14 6.92
CA SER A 420 6.96 10.87 8.12
C SER A 420 6.59 12.29 7.73
N GLN A 421 5.68 12.92 8.48
CA GLN A 421 5.23 14.30 8.23
C GLN A 421 5.08 15.10 9.51
N TRP A 422 4.90 16.42 9.35
CA TRP A 422 4.47 17.28 10.44
C TRP A 422 3.00 17.04 10.80
N VAL A 423 2.68 17.23 12.07
CA VAL A 423 1.33 17.16 12.61
C VAL A 423 1.10 18.41 13.46
N LYS A 424 -0.01 19.11 13.19
CA LYS A 424 -0.47 20.23 14.01
C LYS A 424 -1.77 19.93 14.74
N ALA A 425 -2.00 20.64 15.84
CA ALA A 425 -3.30 20.69 16.48
C ALA A 425 -4.33 21.47 15.63
N PRO A 426 -5.63 21.16 15.74
CA PRO A 426 -6.69 21.95 15.14
C PRO A 426 -6.61 23.41 15.58
N ASP A 427 -6.99 24.34 14.70
CA ASP A 427 -6.87 25.78 14.96
C ASP A 427 -7.81 26.22 16.11
N GLU A 428 -8.97 25.58 16.25
CA GLU A 428 -9.92 25.76 17.34
C GLU A 428 -9.53 25.02 18.65
N GLY A 429 -8.49 24.20 18.60
CA GLY A 429 -7.97 23.43 19.73
C GLY A 429 -8.52 22.00 19.83
N ILE A 430 -7.70 21.10 20.37
CA ILE A 430 -8.01 19.66 20.49
C ILE A 430 -9.29 19.43 21.31
N ASP A 431 -9.44 20.09 22.46
CA ASP A 431 -10.60 19.89 23.34
C ASP A 431 -11.93 20.30 22.67
N ALA A 432 -11.90 21.37 21.86
CA ALA A 432 -13.06 21.82 21.11
C ALA A 432 -13.44 20.82 20.01
N CYS A 433 -12.46 20.30 19.26
CA CYS A 433 -12.67 19.25 18.27
C CYS A 433 -13.20 17.96 18.91
N VAL A 434 -12.62 17.49 20.02
CA VAL A 434 -13.04 16.25 20.71
C VAL A 434 -14.49 16.36 21.22
N ALA A 435 -14.91 17.53 21.68
CA ALA A 435 -16.27 17.78 22.14
C ALA A 435 -17.31 17.84 21.01
N ASN A 436 -16.88 17.97 19.75
CA ASN A 436 -17.76 18.10 18.58
C ASN A 436 -17.59 16.91 17.63
N THR A 437 -18.46 15.90 17.76
CA THR A 437 -18.43 14.71 16.88
C THR A 437 -18.79 14.99 15.41
N SER A 438 -19.19 16.23 15.08
CA SER A 438 -19.44 16.66 13.70
C SER A 438 -18.28 17.45 13.11
N ASP A 439 -17.20 17.65 13.88
CA ASP A 439 -15.98 18.28 13.40
C ASP A 439 -15.31 17.40 12.31
N PRO A 440 -14.82 17.98 11.20
CA PRO A 440 -14.16 17.20 10.15
C PRO A 440 -12.88 16.50 10.59
N LEU A 441 -12.22 16.97 11.66
CA LEU A 441 -11.02 16.35 12.21
C LEU A 441 -11.36 15.34 13.32
N TRP A 442 -12.60 15.30 13.81
CA TRP A 442 -13.02 14.28 14.76
C TRP A 442 -13.00 12.89 14.09
N PRO A 443 -12.50 11.83 14.77
CA PRO A 443 -12.10 11.79 16.17
C PRO A 443 -10.61 12.01 16.43
N VAL A 444 -9.78 12.07 15.40
CA VAL A 444 -8.32 12.13 15.61
C VAL A 444 -7.92 13.50 16.16
N CYS A 445 -8.58 14.57 15.74
CA CYS A 445 -8.35 15.95 16.16
C CYS A 445 -6.87 16.35 16.02
N ASN A 446 -6.34 16.13 14.83
CA ASN A 446 -5.03 16.55 14.37
C ASN A 446 -5.10 16.90 12.88
N GLU A 447 -4.05 17.53 12.36
CA GLU A 447 -3.93 17.84 10.95
C GLU A 447 -2.49 17.55 10.48
N PRO A 448 -2.29 16.56 9.58
CA PRO A 448 -1.02 16.39 8.88
C PRO A 448 -0.70 17.59 7.99
N VAL A 449 0.53 18.07 8.04
CA VAL A 449 0.98 19.24 7.26
C VAL A 449 2.20 18.86 6.43
N LEU A 450 2.19 19.26 5.16
CA LEU A 450 3.21 18.90 4.16
C LEU A 450 4.28 19.97 3.97
N PHE A 451 4.30 20.98 4.84
CA PHE A 451 5.19 22.13 4.78
C PHE A 451 5.53 22.65 6.16
N ASP A 452 6.68 23.33 6.31
CA ASP A 452 7.13 23.89 7.59
C ASP A 452 6.24 25.04 8.10
N SER A 453 6.31 25.34 9.40
CA SER A 453 5.50 26.40 10.02
C SER A 453 5.97 27.83 9.74
N ASP A 454 7.18 28.00 9.21
CA ASP A 454 7.90 29.28 9.24
C ASP A 454 7.82 30.01 7.90
N TYR A 455 8.18 29.32 6.82
CA TYR A 455 8.27 29.84 5.46
C TYR A 455 7.42 29.05 4.45
N GLY A 456 6.91 27.88 4.84
CA GLY A 456 6.09 27.02 4.01
C GLY A 456 6.89 26.16 3.01
N TRP A 457 8.13 25.78 3.34
CA TRP A 457 8.86 24.80 2.52
C TRP A 457 8.24 23.42 2.67
N ALA A 458 8.10 22.71 1.55
CA ALA A 458 7.59 21.34 1.57
C ALA A 458 8.50 20.40 2.38
N ASP A 459 7.91 19.39 3.02
CA ASP A 459 8.62 18.38 3.81
C ASP A 459 9.60 17.56 2.96
N GLY A 460 9.17 17.26 1.74
CA GLY A 460 10.00 16.61 0.74
C GLY A 460 9.36 16.70 -0.65
N PRO A 461 10.10 16.25 -1.68
CA PRO A 461 9.56 16.08 -3.01
C PRO A 461 8.26 15.25 -2.99
N ALA A 462 7.22 15.74 -3.66
CA ALA A 462 5.98 14.99 -3.81
C ALA A 462 6.20 13.79 -4.74
N ALA A 463 5.53 12.67 -4.42
CA ALA A 463 5.44 11.54 -5.32
C ALA A 463 4.51 11.83 -6.50
N ASP A 464 4.15 10.79 -7.25
CA ASP A 464 3.09 10.88 -8.26
C ASP A 464 1.83 11.57 -7.73
N PRO A 465 1.18 12.48 -8.50
CA PRO A 465 0.00 13.21 -8.06
C PRO A 465 -1.21 12.32 -7.75
N LEU A 466 -1.23 11.06 -8.20
CA LEU A 466 -2.25 10.08 -7.82
C LEU A 466 -1.91 9.32 -6.52
N ALA A 467 -0.73 9.55 -5.94
CA ALA A 467 -0.31 9.11 -4.62
C ALA A 467 -0.14 10.33 -3.68
N THR A 468 -1.20 11.12 -3.53
CA THR A 468 -1.20 12.42 -2.82
C THR A 468 -0.74 12.38 -1.36
N TRP A 469 -0.79 11.20 -0.74
CA TRP A 469 -0.36 10.97 0.64
C TRP A 469 1.17 10.91 0.77
N LEU A 470 1.91 10.66 -0.31
CA LEU A 470 3.33 10.34 -0.29
C LEU A 470 4.22 11.55 -0.64
N GLN A 471 5.18 11.82 0.24
CA GLN A 471 6.32 12.69 -0.02
C GLN A 471 7.60 11.96 0.34
N ALA A 472 8.68 12.24 -0.39
CA ALA A 472 9.99 11.68 -0.11
C ALA A 472 10.59 12.36 1.14
N THR A 473 10.29 11.81 2.32
CA THR A 473 10.82 12.26 3.61
C THR A 473 11.75 11.23 4.28
N PRO A 474 12.68 10.58 3.53
CA PRO A 474 13.48 9.48 4.06
C PRO A 474 14.41 9.90 5.22
N VAL A 475 14.77 11.18 5.34
CA VAL A 475 15.57 11.73 6.44
C VAL A 475 14.89 11.52 7.80
N ALA A 476 13.55 11.54 7.85
CA ALA A 476 12.81 11.36 9.09
C ALA A 476 12.72 9.89 9.55
N THR A 477 13.17 8.93 8.72
CA THR A 477 13.09 7.49 8.99
C THR A 477 13.76 7.09 10.31
N ARG A 478 14.96 7.63 10.58
CA ARG A 478 15.69 7.31 11.81
C ARG A 478 14.90 7.69 13.06
N THR A 479 14.33 8.90 13.09
CA THR A 479 13.47 9.38 14.17
C THR A 479 12.21 8.53 14.27
N LEU A 480 11.56 8.24 13.14
CA LEU A 480 10.36 7.41 13.08
C LEU A 480 10.59 6.01 13.70
N LEU A 481 11.66 5.32 13.30
CA LEU A 481 11.98 3.98 13.81
C LEU A 481 12.27 3.99 15.31
N LYS A 482 12.97 5.02 15.80
CA LYS A 482 13.20 5.22 17.23
C LYS A 482 11.90 5.46 18.00
N ASP A 483 11.02 6.30 17.45
CA ASP A 483 9.72 6.62 18.05
C ASP A 483 8.81 5.40 18.14
N ILE A 484 8.76 4.58 17.08
CA ILE A 484 8.03 3.32 17.05
C ILE A 484 8.58 2.37 18.11
N HIS A 485 9.90 2.14 18.13
CA HIS A 485 10.51 1.22 19.09
C HIS A 485 10.31 1.67 20.55
N SER A 486 10.26 2.97 20.80
CA SER A 486 10.01 3.51 22.15
C SER A 486 8.56 3.28 22.63
N ARG A 487 7.58 3.32 21.72
CA ARG A 487 6.14 3.18 22.03
C ARG A 487 5.70 1.73 22.05
N TRP A 488 6.23 0.91 21.14
CA TRP A 488 5.92 -0.51 21.01
C TRP A 488 7.21 -1.33 20.99
N PRO A 489 7.87 -1.47 22.15
CA PRO A 489 9.15 -2.15 22.25
C PRO A 489 9.03 -3.61 21.82
N SER A 490 9.92 -4.01 20.92
CA SER A 490 10.03 -5.37 20.39
C SER A 490 11.50 -5.73 20.20
N ASN A 491 11.84 -7.01 20.34
CA ASN A 491 13.22 -7.47 20.16
C ASN A 491 13.63 -7.57 18.69
N LYS A 492 12.67 -7.42 17.78
CA LYS A 492 12.83 -7.54 16.33
C LYS A 492 11.83 -6.62 15.65
N LEU A 493 12.33 -5.86 14.68
CA LEU A 493 11.52 -4.99 13.83
C LEU A 493 11.80 -5.28 12.35
N TYR A 494 10.75 -5.36 11.54
CA TYR A 494 10.87 -5.31 10.08
C TYR A 494 10.29 -4.00 9.55
N VAL A 495 11.03 -3.34 8.65
CA VAL A 495 10.42 -2.36 7.74
C VAL A 495 9.80 -3.19 6.64
N SER A 496 8.51 -3.46 6.77
CA SER A 496 7.79 -4.44 5.97
C SER A 496 7.29 -3.90 4.65
N GLU A 497 7.30 -2.58 4.45
CA GLU A 497 7.25 -1.89 3.16
C GLU A 497 7.91 -0.51 3.27
N PHE A 498 8.61 -0.10 2.22
CA PHE A 498 9.01 1.29 1.97
C PHE A 498 9.20 1.45 0.46
N GLY A 499 8.80 2.60 -0.10
CA GLY A 499 8.74 2.76 -1.55
C GLY A 499 8.42 4.18 -1.98
N PHE A 500 8.66 4.46 -3.25
CA PHE A 500 8.36 5.77 -3.83
C PHE A 500 7.75 5.67 -5.22
N ALA A 501 6.67 6.40 -5.45
CA ALA A 501 6.04 6.50 -6.75
C ALA A 501 6.66 7.66 -7.55
N GLU A 502 7.44 7.33 -8.56
CA GLU A 502 8.10 8.31 -9.42
C GLU A 502 7.04 9.19 -10.14
N PRO A 503 7.12 10.52 -10.03
CA PRO A 503 6.09 11.40 -10.58
C PRO A 503 5.89 11.25 -12.09
N TYR A 504 4.63 11.11 -12.52
CA TYR A 504 4.21 11.06 -13.92
C TYR A 504 4.88 9.93 -14.72
N GLU A 505 5.31 8.85 -14.06
CA GLU A 505 6.03 7.77 -14.73
C GLU A 505 5.17 7.07 -15.79
N ASN A 506 3.85 6.99 -15.59
CA ASN A 506 2.89 6.46 -16.56
C ASN A 506 2.73 7.32 -17.83
N GLU A 507 3.10 8.60 -17.78
CA GLU A 507 3.07 9.51 -18.94
C GLU A 507 4.33 9.39 -19.82
N LYS A 508 5.39 8.76 -19.31
CA LYS A 508 6.63 8.52 -20.05
C LYS A 508 6.41 7.43 -21.10
N THR A 509 6.83 7.69 -22.33
CA THR A 509 6.73 6.73 -23.45
C THR A 509 8.07 6.13 -23.87
N ASP A 510 9.18 6.77 -23.47
CA ASP A 510 10.54 6.28 -23.73
C ASP A 510 11.01 5.42 -22.56
N LEU A 511 11.29 4.15 -22.82
CA LEU A 511 11.78 3.20 -21.83
C LEU A 511 13.08 3.68 -21.17
N SER A 512 13.93 4.43 -21.87
CA SER A 512 15.16 4.97 -21.27
C SER A 512 14.87 6.00 -20.16
N GLN A 513 13.78 6.76 -20.27
CA GLN A 513 13.36 7.75 -19.28
C GLN A 513 12.61 7.12 -18.10
N ILE A 514 11.86 6.04 -18.36
CA ILE A 514 11.20 5.24 -17.32
C ILE A 514 12.27 4.59 -16.42
N LYS A 515 13.28 3.97 -17.04
CA LYS A 515 14.34 3.26 -16.31
C LYS A 515 15.21 4.13 -15.41
N GLU A 516 15.16 5.45 -15.54
CA GLU A 516 16.08 6.35 -14.85
C GLU A 516 15.63 6.70 -13.41
N ASP A 517 14.33 6.59 -13.12
CA ASP A 517 13.66 6.77 -11.82
C ASP A 517 14.50 7.35 -10.67
N VAL A 518 14.81 8.65 -10.81
CA VAL A 518 15.83 9.33 -10.00
C VAL A 518 15.32 9.57 -8.58
N ASP A 519 14.07 10.01 -8.45
CA ASP A 519 13.50 10.35 -7.15
C ASP A 519 13.32 9.07 -6.31
N ARG A 520 12.85 7.99 -6.94
CA ARG A 520 12.79 6.66 -6.30
C ARG A 520 14.17 6.15 -5.87
N THR A 521 15.18 6.29 -6.72
CA THR A 521 16.55 5.87 -6.40
C THR A 521 17.09 6.66 -5.19
N ASN A 522 16.95 7.98 -5.20
CA ASN A 522 17.41 8.84 -4.11
C ASN A 522 16.66 8.58 -2.80
N TYR A 523 15.35 8.34 -2.88
CA TYR A 523 14.52 7.95 -1.74
C TYR A 523 15.09 6.69 -1.07
N PHE A 524 15.29 5.60 -1.83
CA PHE A 524 15.77 4.34 -1.27
C PHE A 524 17.14 4.44 -0.62
N LEU A 525 18.10 5.09 -1.29
CA LEU A 525 19.47 5.20 -0.76
C LEU A 525 19.53 6.06 0.51
N THR A 526 18.75 7.14 0.57
CA THR A 526 18.65 7.97 1.77
C THR A 526 17.98 7.21 2.91
N TYR A 527 16.90 6.49 2.61
CA TYR A 527 16.15 5.69 3.58
C TYR A 527 17.02 4.62 4.24
N LEU A 528 17.75 3.85 3.42
CA LEU A 528 18.62 2.78 3.90
C LEU A 528 19.83 3.33 4.68
N GLY A 529 20.34 4.52 4.31
CA GLY A 529 21.34 5.24 5.10
C GLY A 529 20.83 5.58 6.51
N GLU A 530 19.65 6.20 6.60
CA GLU A 530 19.01 6.50 7.89
C GLU A 530 18.67 5.25 8.70
N MET A 531 18.31 4.15 8.04
CA MET A 531 18.09 2.85 8.68
C MET A 531 19.39 2.30 9.30
N LEU A 532 20.52 2.38 8.58
CA LEU A 532 21.83 1.99 9.13
C LEU A 532 22.16 2.82 10.38
N LEU A 533 21.94 4.13 10.33
CA LEU A 533 22.15 5.01 11.50
C LEU A 533 21.21 4.64 12.65
N SER A 534 19.94 4.33 12.38
CA SER A 534 18.98 3.89 13.40
C SER A 534 19.43 2.60 14.11
N ILE A 535 19.98 1.64 13.37
CA ILE A 535 20.51 0.39 13.93
C ILE A 535 21.77 0.64 14.75
N HIS A 536 22.75 1.36 14.20
CA HIS A 536 24.09 1.48 14.79
C HIS A 536 24.18 2.53 15.89
N GLU A 537 23.47 3.64 15.77
CA GLU A 537 23.56 4.77 16.70
C GLU A 537 22.40 4.80 17.72
N ASP A 538 21.19 4.39 17.31
CA ASP A 538 20.03 4.41 18.21
C ASP A 538 19.68 3.02 18.77
N GLY A 539 20.29 1.95 18.25
CA GLY A 539 20.09 0.58 18.74
C GLY A 539 18.73 -0.02 18.39
N VAL A 540 18.03 0.49 17.36
CA VAL A 540 16.75 -0.07 16.93
C VAL A 540 16.97 -1.45 16.31
N PRO A 541 16.24 -2.52 16.74
CA PRO A 541 16.54 -3.89 16.35
C PRO A 541 15.93 -4.27 14.98
N VAL A 542 16.22 -3.48 13.95
CA VAL A 542 15.74 -3.74 12.57
C VAL A 542 16.46 -4.98 12.00
N GLN A 543 15.70 -5.97 11.54
CA GLN A 543 16.21 -7.24 11.00
C GLN A 543 15.92 -7.44 9.51
N GLY A 544 15.21 -6.52 8.87
CA GLY A 544 14.98 -6.57 7.44
C GLY A 544 14.22 -5.38 6.92
N ALA A 545 14.31 -5.19 5.61
CA ALA A 545 13.64 -4.13 4.88
C ALA A 545 13.10 -4.71 3.57
N PHE A 546 11.83 -4.45 3.28
CA PHE A 546 11.16 -4.92 2.08
C PHE A 546 10.72 -3.73 1.23
N ALA A 547 11.23 -3.64 0.00
CA ALA A 547 10.92 -2.51 -0.87
C ALA A 547 9.60 -2.74 -1.61
N TRP A 548 8.68 -1.78 -1.48
CA TRP A 548 7.46 -1.71 -2.27
C TRP A 548 7.73 -0.91 -3.55
N ALA A 549 7.66 -1.49 -4.75
CA ALA A 549 7.29 -2.89 -5.04
C ALA A 549 8.31 -3.56 -5.94
N MET A 550 8.26 -4.89 -5.99
CA MET A 550 9.08 -5.70 -6.89
C MET A 550 8.97 -5.27 -8.36
N LEU A 551 7.77 -4.85 -8.78
CA LEU A 551 7.43 -4.46 -10.14
C LEU A 551 6.19 -3.56 -10.17
N ASP A 552 6.02 -2.81 -11.27
CA ASP A 552 4.85 -1.96 -11.48
C ASP A 552 3.59 -2.83 -11.47
N ASN A 553 2.59 -2.47 -10.66
CA ASN A 553 1.42 -3.28 -10.38
C ASN A 553 0.12 -2.45 -10.38
N ALA A 554 -1.02 -3.05 -10.02
CA ALA A 554 -2.28 -2.33 -9.85
C ALA A 554 -2.37 -1.73 -8.43
N GLU A 555 -2.10 -0.43 -8.33
CA GLU A 555 -2.10 0.35 -7.09
C GLU A 555 -3.53 0.77 -6.71
N TRP A 556 -4.34 -0.22 -6.30
CA TRP A 556 -5.66 -0.01 -5.71
C TRP A 556 -6.57 0.93 -6.53
N ALA A 557 -7.03 2.03 -5.92
CA ALA A 557 -7.90 3.02 -6.56
C ALA A 557 -7.18 3.88 -7.61
N SER A 558 -5.84 3.86 -7.64
CA SER A 558 -5.04 4.51 -8.69
C SER A 558 -4.82 3.59 -9.90
N GLY A 559 -5.22 2.33 -9.80
CA GLY A 559 -5.12 1.35 -10.88
C GLY A 559 -3.67 1.15 -11.31
N THR A 560 -3.45 0.99 -12.60
CA THR A 560 -2.10 0.88 -13.16
C THR A 560 -1.47 2.24 -13.47
N SER A 561 -1.99 3.36 -12.97
CA SER A 561 -1.41 4.67 -13.28
C SER A 561 -0.27 5.05 -12.35
N VAL A 562 -0.36 4.69 -11.07
CA VAL A 562 0.74 4.89 -10.12
C VAL A 562 1.76 3.76 -10.27
N ARG A 563 3.05 4.12 -10.24
CA ARG A 563 4.16 3.19 -10.47
C ARG A 563 5.05 3.12 -9.23
N PHE A 564 5.01 2.03 -8.49
CA PHE A 564 5.92 1.77 -7.35
C PHE A 564 7.07 0.83 -7.69
N GLY A 565 7.01 0.15 -8.83
CA GLY A 565 7.93 -0.93 -9.15
C GLY A 565 9.36 -0.46 -9.32
N ILE A 566 10.32 -1.20 -8.76
CA ILE A 566 11.73 -1.12 -9.15
C ILE A 566 11.98 -1.76 -10.53
N GLN A 567 10.97 -2.43 -11.06
CA GLN A 567 10.92 -2.96 -12.42
C GLN A 567 9.70 -2.42 -13.16
N HIS A 568 9.93 -1.93 -14.37
CA HIS A 568 8.87 -1.52 -15.27
C HIS A 568 8.15 -2.73 -15.85
N VAL A 569 6.82 -2.68 -15.90
CA VAL A 569 5.98 -3.66 -16.61
C VAL A 569 5.35 -3.00 -17.83
N ASN A 570 5.59 -3.57 -19.00
CA ASN A 570 4.79 -3.24 -20.18
C ASN A 570 3.47 -4.01 -20.10
N TYR A 571 2.36 -3.37 -19.72
CA TYR A 571 1.06 -4.04 -19.56
C TYR A 571 0.47 -4.62 -20.85
N THR A 572 1.02 -4.29 -22.02
CA THR A 572 0.60 -4.91 -23.29
C THR A 572 1.36 -6.21 -23.56
N THR A 573 2.68 -6.22 -23.38
CA THR A 573 3.54 -7.39 -23.69
C THR A 573 3.84 -8.26 -22.47
N LEU A 574 3.55 -7.75 -21.27
CA LEU A 574 3.92 -8.29 -19.97
C LEU A 574 5.44 -8.41 -19.74
N GLU A 575 6.25 -7.67 -20.53
CA GLU A 575 7.71 -7.66 -20.36
C GLU A 575 8.13 -6.84 -19.14
N ARG A 576 9.09 -7.38 -18.37
CA ARG A 576 9.70 -6.72 -17.21
C ARG A 576 11.08 -6.14 -17.54
N THR A 577 11.32 -4.89 -17.15
CA THR A 577 12.60 -4.21 -17.33
C THR A 577 13.10 -3.59 -16.03
N TYR A 578 14.35 -3.86 -15.63
CA TYR A 578 14.93 -3.22 -14.45
C TYR A 578 15.06 -1.72 -14.63
N LYS A 579 14.65 -0.97 -13.60
CA LYS A 579 14.92 0.46 -13.46
C LYS A 579 16.24 0.66 -12.69
N ARG A 580 16.71 1.91 -12.60
CA ARG A 580 17.94 2.28 -11.90
C ARG A 580 17.83 1.95 -10.42
N SER A 581 16.67 2.16 -9.82
CA SER A 581 16.39 1.83 -8.42
C SER A 581 16.69 0.36 -8.10
N ALA A 582 16.29 -0.60 -8.95
CA ALA A 582 16.58 -2.02 -8.75
C ALA A 582 18.08 -2.32 -8.67
N LEU A 583 18.86 -1.76 -9.61
CA LEU A 583 20.31 -1.98 -9.66
C LEU A 583 21.03 -1.27 -8.52
N SER A 584 20.50 -0.12 -8.07
CA SER A 584 21.04 0.64 -6.95
C SER A 584 20.81 -0.07 -5.62
N LEU A 585 19.62 -0.65 -5.41
CA LEU A 585 19.32 -1.51 -4.25
C LEU A 585 20.23 -2.73 -4.22
N ALA A 586 20.39 -3.42 -5.36
CA ALA A 586 21.28 -4.58 -5.47
C ALA A 586 22.73 -4.22 -5.10
N GLU A 587 23.28 -3.12 -5.61
CA GLU A 587 24.63 -2.65 -5.28
C GLU A 587 24.76 -2.25 -3.79
N PHE A 588 23.76 -1.55 -3.25
CA PHE A 588 23.72 -1.16 -1.84
C PHE A 588 23.74 -2.39 -0.94
N PHE A 589 22.83 -3.35 -1.12
CA PHE A 589 22.78 -4.52 -0.24
C PHE A 589 23.98 -5.45 -0.41
N ALA A 590 24.49 -5.65 -1.64
CA ALA A 590 25.70 -6.45 -1.87
C ALA A 590 26.94 -5.92 -1.11
N SER A 591 26.97 -4.62 -0.81
CA SER A 591 28.06 -3.99 -0.06
C SER A 591 27.77 -3.79 1.43
N HIS A 592 26.50 -3.83 1.86
CA HIS A 592 26.08 -3.53 3.23
C HIS A 592 25.59 -4.76 4.04
N LEU A 593 25.37 -5.90 3.40
CA LEU A 593 25.09 -7.15 4.10
C LEU A 593 26.38 -7.79 4.64
N GLN A 594 26.29 -8.43 5.80
CA GLN A 594 27.37 -9.26 6.32
C GLN A 594 27.37 -10.61 5.59
N GLY A 595 28.54 -11.06 5.14
CA GLY A 595 28.74 -12.37 4.51
C GLY A 595 28.68 -13.55 5.47
#